data_AF-A0A1B0GJ43-F1
#
_entry.id   AF-A0A1B0GJ43-F1
#
_cell.length_a   1.000
_cell.length_b   1.000
_cell.length_c   1.000
_cell.angle_alpha   90.00
_cell.angle_beta   90.00
_cell.angle_gamma   90.00
#
_symmetry.space_group_name_H-M   'P 1'
#
loop_
_entity.id
_entity.type
_entity.pdbx_description
1 polymer ?
#
loop_
_entity_poly.entity_id
_entity_poly.type
_entity_poly.pdbx_seq_one_letter_code
_entity_poly.pdbx_strand_id
1 'polypeptide(L)'
;KNQINKFLQTNHNHQDPQLLKLVNLTAVAIRRLIKMSKKISAFKNMCQEDQVALLKGGCTEMMILRSVMQYDSDRASWKIPHHQEEMSRIKADVLKLAKGNVYEEHERFILTFDPKWRMDENIILIMCAITLFSPDRPRIIHSDVIKLEQNSYYYLLRRYLESVYPGCEARSTFLKLMQKVNELRRLNEVIIGVYLDVNPQQVEPLLREIFDMKNH
;
A
#
# COMPACT_ATOMS: atom_id res chain seq x y z
N LYS A 1 16.81 33.07 30.65
CA LYS A 1 15.59 32.73 29.87
C LYS A 1 15.88 32.35 28.40
N ASN A 2 16.94 32.85 27.76
CA ASN A 2 17.26 32.54 26.34
C ASN A 2 18.08 31.26 26.06
N GLN A 3 18.57 30.55 27.09
CA GLN A 3 19.22 29.23 26.90
C GLN A 3 18.26 28.05 27.09
N ILE A 4 17.23 28.20 27.93
CA ILE A 4 16.22 27.14 28.18
C ILE A 4 15.33 26.95 26.95
N ASN A 5 14.98 28.03 26.23
CA ASN A 5 14.23 27.92 24.97
C ASN A 5 15.05 27.32 23.82
N LYS A 6 16.39 27.37 23.89
CA LYS A 6 17.27 26.69 22.91
C LYS A 6 17.37 25.18 23.16
N PHE A 7 17.26 24.75 24.41
CA PHE A 7 17.17 23.33 24.78
C PHE A 7 15.79 22.71 24.52
N LEU A 8 14.73 23.52 24.49
CA LEU A 8 13.38 23.07 24.14
C LEU A 8 13.11 23.05 22.62
N GLN A 9 13.96 23.71 21.81
CA GLN A 9 13.86 23.67 20.34
C GLN A 9 14.64 22.51 19.69
N THR A 10 15.42 21.74 20.45
CA THR A 10 16.30 20.69 19.88
C THR A 10 15.73 19.27 19.89
N ASN A 11 14.53 19.03 20.44
CA ASN A 11 14.02 17.67 20.65
C ASN A 11 12.83 17.24 19.78
N HIS A 12 12.44 18.00 18.75
CA HIS A 12 11.33 17.62 17.86
C HIS A 12 11.73 17.20 16.43
N ASN A 13 13.02 17.21 16.08
CA ASN A 13 13.47 17.00 14.69
C ASN A 13 14.35 15.76 14.43
N HIS A 14 14.56 14.89 15.42
CA HIS A 14 15.25 13.63 15.16
C HIS A 14 14.23 12.54 14.88
N GLN A 15 13.79 12.49 13.62
CA GLN A 15 13.03 11.36 13.11
C GLN A 15 13.90 10.11 13.17
N ASP A 16 13.32 8.97 13.58
CA ASP A 16 14.07 7.74 13.71
C ASP A 16 14.68 7.31 12.35
N PRO A 17 16.01 7.15 12.24
CA PRO A 17 16.67 6.79 10.99
C PRO A 17 16.19 5.46 10.39
N GLN A 18 15.75 4.50 11.21
CA GLN A 18 15.24 3.21 10.74
C GLN A 18 13.86 3.37 10.10
N LEU A 19 12.99 4.18 10.71
CA LEU A 19 11.68 4.49 10.13
C LEU A 19 11.83 5.26 8.83
N LEU A 20 12.72 6.26 8.78
CA LEU A 20 13.00 7.00 7.55
C LEU A 20 13.54 6.09 6.43
N LYS A 21 14.45 5.18 6.77
CA LYS A 21 14.97 4.18 5.83
C LYS A 21 13.86 3.28 5.29
N LEU A 22 12.93 2.83 6.15
CA LEU A 22 11.77 2.05 5.74
C LEU A 22 10.89 2.85 4.77
N VAL A 23 10.56 4.10 5.11
CA VAL A 23 9.78 5.00 4.26
C VAL A 23 10.44 5.14 2.89
N ASN A 24 11.72 5.45 2.81
CA ASN A 24 12.40 5.62 1.52
C ASN A 24 12.50 4.31 0.72
N LEU A 25 12.59 3.16 1.40
CA LEU A 25 12.59 1.87 0.73
C LEU A 25 11.24 1.56 0.03
N THR A 26 10.13 2.08 0.54
CA THR A 26 8.82 1.95 -0.12
C THR A 26 8.78 2.57 -1.51
N ALA A 27 9.65 3.56 -1.81
CA ALA A 27 9.77 4.18 -3.12
C ALA A 27 10.13 3.15 -4.20
N VAL A 28 10.92 2.13 -3.86
CA VAL A 28 11.27 1.04 -4.78
C VAL A 28 10.02 0.23 -5.14
N ALA A 29 9.19 -0.11 -4.15
CA ALA A 29 7.95 -0.85 -4.38
C ALA A 29 6.95 -0.04 -5.19
N ILE A 30 6.72 1.22 -4.82
CA ILE A 30 5.81 2.13 -5.54
C ILE A 30 6.27 2.33 -6.98
N ARG A 31 7.57 2.50 -7.25
CA ARG A 31 8.10 2.61 -8.61
C ARG A 31 7.84 1.35 -9.44
N ARG A 32 7.96 0.15 -8.85
CA ARG A 32 7.62 -1.12 -9.52
C ARG A 32 6.12 -1.20 -9.82
N LEU A 33 5.26 -0.76 -8.89
CA LEU A 33 3.80 -0.74 -9.07
C LEU A 33 3.35 0.25 -10.15
N ILE A 34 3.97 1.43 -10.24
CA ILE A 34 3.72 2.39 -11.32
C ILE A 34 4.07 1.77 -12.67
N LYS A 35 5.25 1.13 -12.77
CA LYS A 35 5.67 0.43 -14.00
C LYS A 35 4.71 -0.70 -14.38
N MET A 36 4.21 -1.44 -13.40
CA MET A 36 3.22 -2.49 -13.62
C MET A 36 1.89 -1.90 -14.13
N SER A 37 1.39 -0.85 -13.49
CA SER A 37 0.13 -0.19 -13.87
C SER A 37 0.18 0.33 -15.31
N LYS A 38 1.31 0.91 -15.73
CA LYS A 38 1.54 1.36 -17.12
C LYS A 38 1.55 0.24 -18.16
N LYS A 39 1.65 -1.04 -17.76
CA LYS A 39 1.52 -2.19 -18.67
C LYS A 39 0.07 -2.64 -18.86
N ILE A 40 -0.85 -2.18 -18.02
CA ILE A 40 -2.28 -2.50 -18.15
C ILE A 40 -2.85 -1.61 -19.26
N SER A 41 -3.43 -2.25 -20.29
CA SER A 41 -3.95 -1.54 -21.48
C SER A 41 -4.97 -0.46 -21.10
N ALA A 42 -5.94 -0.80 -20.24
CA ALA A 42 -6.96 0.12 -19.77
C ALA A 42 -6.35 1.36 -19.09
N PHE A 43 -5.41 1.16 -18.16
CA PHE A 43 -4.70 2.26 -17.47
C PHE A 43 -3.92 3.13 -18.46
N LYS A 44 -3.17 2.51 -19.37
CA LYS A 44 -2.35 3.21 -20.37
C LYS A 44 -3.18 4.13 -21.28
N ASN A 45 -4.42 3.74 -21.56
CA ASN A 45 -5.33 4.48 -22.45
C ASN A 45 -6.15 5.56 -21.74
N MET A 46 -6.07 5.68 -20.41
CA MET A 46 -6.70 6.78 -19.65
C MET A 46 -5.91 8.09 -19.82
N CYS A 47 -6.58 9.23 -19.60
CA CYS A 47 -5.88 10.52 -19.57
C CYS A 47 -4.84 10.58 -18.43
N GLN A 48 -3.87 11.48 -18.57
CA GLN A 48 -2.76 11.57 -17.61
C GLN A 48 -3.25 11.96 -16.21
N GLU A 49 -4.26 12.81 -16.11
CA GLU A 49 -4.86 13.25 -14.86
C GLU A 49 -5.46 12.07 -14.08
N ASP A 50 -6.22 11.20 -14.75
CA ASP A 50 -6.78 9.99 -14.15
C ASP A 50 -5.67 9.01 -13.77
N GLN A 51 -4.67 8.79 -14.65
CA GLN A 51 -3.53 7.93 -14.32
C GLN A 51 -2.81 8.40 -13.03
N VAL A 52 -2.57 9.71 -12.89
CA VAL A 52 -1.93 10.28 -11.71
C VAL A 52 -2.84 10.15 -10.48
N ALA A 53 -4.12 10.48 -10.59
CA ALA A 53 -5.07 10.39 -9.48
C ALA A 53 -5.23 8.95 -8.97
N LEU A 54 -5.33 7.97 -9.87
CA LEU A 54 -5.40 6.54 -9.51
C LEU A 54 -4.11 6.06 -8.84
N LEU A 55 -2.93 6.47 -9.34
CA LEU A 55 -1.65 6.08 -8.72
C LEU A 55 -1.47 6.71 -7.34
N LYS A 56 -1.78 8.00 -7.17
CA LYS A 56 -1.70 8.69 -5.87
C LYS A 56 -2.63 8.05 -4.83
N GLY A 57 -3.83 7.66 -5.26
CA GLY A 57 -4.80 7.01 -4.37
C GLY A 57 -4.51 5.53 -4.10
N GLY A 58 -4.02 4.78 -5.08
CA GLY A 58 -3.97 3.33 -5.04
C GLY A 58 -2.62 2.70 -4.73
N CYS A 59 -1.49 3.40 -4.91
CA CYS A 59 -0.17 2.75 -4.84
C CYS A 59 0.15 2.17 -3.45
N THR A 60 -0.28 2.84 -2.38
CA THR A 60 -0.06 2.37 -1.01
C THR A 60 -0.91 1.15 -0.70
N GLU A 61 -2.16 1.13 -1.14
CA GLU A 61 -3.05 -0.04 -1.02
C GLU A 61 -2.48 -1.26 -1.77
N MET A 62 -2.02 -1.06 -3.01
CA MET A 62 -1.36 -2.11 -3.79
C MET A 62 -0.06 -2.58 -3.12
N MET A 63 0.73 -1.65 -2.55
CA MET A 63 1.96 -1.98 -1.84
C MET A 63 1.68 -2.81 -0.59
N ILE A 64 0.66 -2.47 0.21
CA ILE A 64 0.25 -3.25 1.38
C ILE A 64 -0.20 -4.65 0.93
N LEU A 65 -1.04 -4.78 -0.10
CA LEU A 65 -1.46 -6.08 -0.63
C LEU A 65 -0.27 -6.94 -1.07
N ARG A 66 0.73 -6.36 -1.73
CA ARG A 66 1.96 -7.06 -2.12
C ARG A 66 2.86 -7.38 -0.92
N SER A 67 2.88 -6.54 0.12
CA SER A 67 3.66 -6.78 1.33
C SER A 67 3.12 -7.97 2.12
N VAL A 68 1.80 -8.19 2.08
CA VAL A 68 1.15 -9.37 2.67
C VAL A 68 1.80 -10.62 2.10
N MET A 69 1.87 -10.84 0.78
CA MET A 69 2.53 -12.05 0.21
C MET A 69 3.95 -12.30 0.73
N GLN A 70 4.68 -11.23 1.05
CA GLN A 70 6.11 -11.27 1.32
C GLN A 70 6.45 -11.31 2.82
N TYR A 71 5.45 -11.17 3.69
CA TYR A 71 5.65 -11.23 5.12
C TYR A 71 5.88 -12.69 5.58
N ASP A 72 6.59 -12.85 6.68
CA ASP A 72 6.96 -14.13 7.26
C ASP A 72 6.57 -14.05 8.74
N SER A 73 5.48 -14.74 9.07
CA SER A 73 4.83 -14.65 10.38
C SER A 73 5.72 -15.17 11.50
N ASP A 74 6.52 -16.21 11.25
CA ASP A 74 7.41 -16.79 12.26
C ASP A 74 8.51 -15.81 12.69
N ARG A 75 8.94 -14.95 11.76
CA ARG A 75 10.05 -14.00 11.97
C ARG A 75 9.61 -12.55 12.11
N ALA A 76 8.31 -12.29 12.06
CA ALA A 76 7.69 -10.96 12.05
C ALA A 76 8.42 -9.97 11.13
N SER A 77 8.65 -10.36 9.87
CA SER A 77 9.42 -9.54 8.92
C SER A 77 9.00 -9.74 7.47
N TRP A 78 9.17 -8.70 6.65
CA TRP A 78 9.07 -8.80 5.19
C TRP A 78 10.40 -9.21 4.60
N LYS A 79 10.38 -10.15 3.66
CA LYS A 79 11.53 -10.39 2.77
C LYS A 79 11.53 -9.32 1.67
N ILE A 80 12.67 -8.82 1.20
CA ILE A 80 12.67 -7.88 0.06
C ILE A 80 13.12 -8.63 -1.20
N PRO A 81 12.27 -8.75 -2.24
CA PRO A 81 12.66 -9.43 -3.46
C PRO A 81 13.81 -8.70 -4.18
N HIS A 82 14.86 -9.47 -4.52
CA HIS A 82 15.98 -9.08 -5.38
C HIS A 82 16.96 -8.05 -4.77
N HIS A 83 17.23 -8.12 -3.47
CA HIS A 83 18.39 -7.49 -2.85
C HIS A 83 19.42 -8.57 -2.47
N GLN A 84 20.66 -8.44 -2.96
CA GLN A 84 21.78 -9.33 -2.62
C GLN A 84 22.33 -8.97 -1.22
N GLU A 85 22.32 -9.95 -0.32
CA GLU A 85 22.88 -10.04 1.05
C GLU A 85 22.48 -9.01 2.14
N GLU A 86 22.44 -9.53 3.38
CA GLU A 86 22.10 -9.01 4.73
C GLU A 86 20.90 -8.05 4.92
N MET A 87 20.57 -7.21 3.94
CA MET A 87 19.35 -6.38 3.89
C MET A 87 18.19 -7.07 3.17
N SER A 88 18.09 -8.40 3.26
CA SER A 88 17.01 -9.16 2.62
C SER A 88 15.70 -9.15 3.42
N ARG A 89 15.71 -8.56 4.63
CA ARG A 89 14.57 -8.58 5.55
C ARG A 89 14.38 -7.27 6.30
N ILE A 90 13.12 -6.86 6.43
CA ILE A 90 12.70 -5.70 7.24
C ILE A 90 11.88 -6.25 8.40
N LYS A 91 12.30 -5.96 9.63
CA LYS A 91 11.52 -6.30 10.82
C LYS A 91 10.29 -5.40 10.90
N ALA A 92 9.14 -6.00 11.22
CA ALA A 92 7.89 -5.27 11.27
C ALA A 92 7.79 -4.32 12.46
N ASP A 93 8.51 -4.61 13.55
CA ASP A 93 8.58 -3.76 14.73
C ASP A 93 9.15 -2.35 14.47
N VAL A 94 9.84 -2.12 13.35
CA VAL A 94 10.20 -0.77 12.87
C VAL A 94 8.96 0.12 12.74
N LEU A 95 7.77 -0.44 12.47
CA LEU A 95 6.52 0.32 12.44
C LEU A 95 6.11 0.85 13.83
N LYS A 96 6.62 0.30 14.94
CA LYS A 96 6.39 0.82 16.30
C LYS A 96 7.06 2.17 16.54
N LEU A 97 8.01 2.54 15.68
CA LEU A 97 8.65 3.86 15.70
C LEU A 97 7.76 4.93 15.07
N ALA A 98 6.74 4.54 14.30
CA ALA A 98 5.75 5.46 13.78
C ALA A 98 4.75 5.86 14.87
N LYS A 99 4.18 7.06 14.76
CA LYS A 99 3.14 7.52 15.69
C LYS A 99 1.86 6.69 15.50
N GLY A 100 1.12 6.50 16.58
CA GLY A 100 -0.15 5.78 16.56
C GLY A 100 0.02 4.25 16.60
N ASN A 101 -1.00 3.53 16.14
CA ASN A 101 -1.11 2.07 16.21
C ASN A 101 -0.75 1.38 14.87
N VAL A 102 0.19 1.96 14.12
CA VAL A 102 0.55 1.51 12.76
C VAL A 102 0.97 0.05 12.74
N TYR A 103 1.80 -0.36 13.71
CA TYR A 103 2.25 -1.74 13.85
C TYR A 103 1.07 -2.69 14.07
N GLU A 104 0.21 -2.39 15.03
CA GLU A 104 -0.91 -3.24 15.44
C GLU A 104 -1.97 -3.36 14.35
N GLU A 105 -2.31 -2.27 13.65
CA GLU A 105 -3.26 -2.31 12.53
C GLU A 105 -2.69 -3.11 11.35
N HIS A 106 -1.41 -2.92 11.04
CA HIS A 106 -0.76 -3.65 9.96
C HIS A 106 -0.61 -5.15 10.28
N GLU A 107 -0.21 -5.49 11.51
CA GLU A 107 -0.11 -6.87 11.98
C GLU A 107 -1.49 -7.54 11.99
N ARG A 108 -2.52 -6.87 12.52
CA ARG A 108 -3.90 -7.38 12.51
C ARG A 108 -4.39 -7.65 11.09
N PHE A 109 -4.15 -6.73 10.15
CA PHE A 109 -4.54 -6.93 8.76
C PHE A 109 -3.90 -8.19 8.17
N ILE A 110 -2.59 -8.38 8.39
CA ILE A 110 -1.86 -9.56 7.95
C ILE A 110 -2.40 -10.85 8.59
N LEU A 111 -2.51 -10.90 9.92
CA LEU A 111 -2.83 -12.13 10.65
C LEU A 111 -4.27 -12.59 10.40
N THR A 112 -5.15 -11.65 10.08
CA THR A 112 -6.55 -11.95 9.72
C THR A 112 -6.74 -12.17 8.21
N PHE A 113 -5.70 -12.00 7.40
CA PHE A 113 -5.72 -12.34 5.97
C PHE A 113 -5.49 -13.84 5.82
N ASP A 114 -6.47 -14.56 5.27
CA ASP A 114 -6.38 -16.02 5.16
C ASP A 114 -5.10 -16.44 4.40
N PRO A 115 -4.27 -17.33 4.98
CA PRO A 115 -3.04 -17.78 4.34
C PRO A 115 -3.25 -18.33 2.92
N LYS A 116 -4.39 -18.98 2.63
CA LYS A 116 -4.69 -19.51 1.29
C LYS A 116 -4.77 -18.39 0.25
N TRP A 117 -5.44 -17.30 0.58
CA TRP A 117 -5.60 -16.16 -0.35
C TRP A 117 -4.30 -15.39 -0.51
N ARG A 118 -3.54 -15.27 0.57
CA ARG A 118 -2.24 -14.60 0.57
C ARG A 118 -1.18 -15.33 -0.25
N MET A 119 -1.23 -16.66 -0.31
CA MET A 119 -0.30 -17.47 -1.11
C MET A 119 -0.72 -17.59 -2.58
N ASP A 120 -1.92 -17.12 -2.92
CA ASP A 120 -2.41 -17.07 -4.29
C ASP A 120 -2.10 -15.71 -4.93
N GLU A 121 -1.05 -15.67 -5.76
CA GLU A 121 -0.63 -14.44 -6.43
C GLU A 121 -1.73 -13.86 -7.33
N ASN A 122 -2.57 -14.69 -7.95
CA ASN A 122 -3.63 -14.19 -8.84
C ASN A 122 -4.67 -13.40 -8.05
N ILE A 123 -5.09 -13.90 -6.88
CA ILE A 123 -6.01 -13.17 -6.00
C ILE A 123 -5.43 -11.81 -5.64
N ILE A 124 -4.17 -11.76 -5.20
CA ILE A 124 -3.53 -10.51 -4.78
C ILE A 124 -3.38 -9.53 -5.95
N LEU A 125 -2.99 -10.00 -7.14
CA LEU A 125 -2.85 -9.16 -8.33
C LEU A 125 -4.20 -8.61 -8.80
N ILE A 126 -5.26 -9.42 -8.80
CA ILE A 126 -6.60 -8.95 -9.15
C ILE A 126 -7.11 -7.95 -8.11
N MET A 127 -6.87 -8.19 -6.82
CA MET A 127 -7.18 -7.20 -5.77
C MET A 127 -6.41 -5.88 -5.96
N CYS A 128 -5.14 -5.93 -6.37
CA CYS A 128 -4.38 -4.72 -6.70
C CYS A 128 -5.00 -3.95 -7.89
N ALA A 129 -5.54 -4.65 -8.89
CA ALA A 129 -6.24 -4.00 -9.99
C ALA A 129 -7.56 -3.35 -9.52
N ILE A 130 -8.34 -4.05 -8.68
CA ILE A 130 -9.56 -3.52 -8.05
C ILE A 130 -9.26 -2.24 -7.27
N THR A 131 -8.20 -2.22 -6.46
CA THR A 131 -7.84 -1.04 -5.65
C THR A 131 -7.26 0.09 -6.49
N LEU A 132 -6.49 -0.22 -7.54
CA LEU A 132 -5.98 0.75 -8.51
C LEU A 132 -7.13 1.48 -9.21
N PHE A 133 -8.08 0.75 -9.80
CA PHE A 133 -9.21 1.31 -10.55
C PHE A 133 -10.36 1.73 -9.63
N SER A 134 -10.07 2.48 -8.58
CA SER A 134 -11.09 3.01 -7.68
C SER A 134 -11.68 4.33 -8.24
N PRO A 135 -12.98 4.40 -8.54
CA PRO A 135 -13.58 5.58 -9.17
C PRO A 135 -13.80 6.76 -8.22
N ASP A 136 -13.66 6.52 -6.91
CA ASP A 136 -13.90 7.47 -5.83
C ASP A 136 -12.65 8.24 -5.39
N ARG A 137 -11.53 8.14 -6.14
CA ARG A 137 -10.31 8.88 -5.83
C ARG A 137 -10.49 10.39 -6.08
N PRO A 138 -9.80 11.25 -5.30
CA PRO A 138 -9.79 12.68 -5.57
C PRO A 138 -9.21 13.00 -6.95
N ARG A 139 -9.77 14.02 -7.63
CA ARG A 139 -9.30 14.56 -8.92
C ARG A 139 -9.46 13.60 -10.11
N ILE A 140 -10.34 12.61 -10.01
CA ILE A 140 -10.76 11.79 -11.15
C ILE A 140 -11.67 12.59 -12.08
N ILE A 141 -11.41 12.50 -13.39
CA ILE A 141 -12.17 13.12 -14.48
C ILE A 141 -13.21 12.12 -15.02
N HIS A 142 -12.79 10.90 -15.37
CA HIS A 142 -13.67 9.91 -16.02
C HIS A 142 -14.08 8.76 -15.10
N SER A 143 -14.81 9.10 -14.02
CA SER A 143 -15.20 8.13 -12.98
C SER A 143 -15.97 6.92 -13.51
N ASP A 144 -16.86 7.10 -14.49
CA ASP A 144 -17.64 6.00 -15.07
C ASP A 144 -16.79 4.97 -15.82
N VAL A 145 -15.75 5.43 -16.55
CA VAL A 145 -14.82 4.55 -17.26
C VAL A 145 -14.03 3.72 -16.26
N ILE A 146 -13.55 4.35 -15.19
CA ILE A 146 -12.81 3.67 -14.12
C ILE A 146 -13.70 2.67 -13.39
N LYS A 147 -14.95 3.03 -13.10
CA LYS A 147 -15.92 2.13 -12.48
C LYS A 147 -16.20 0.90 -13.35
N LEU A 148 -16.35 1.08 -14.66
CA LEU A 148 -16.51 -0.02 -15.59
C LEU A 148 -15.29 -0.95 -15.57
N GLU A 149 -14.09 -0.38 -15.57
CA GLU A 149 -12.85 -1.15 -15.49
C GLU A 149 -12.75 -1.92 -14.16
N GLN A 150 -13.08 -1.30 -13.02
CA GLN A 150 -13.12 -1.94 -11.71
C GLN A 150 -14.10 -3.12 -11.67
N ASN A 151 -15.30 -2.93 -12.24
CA ASN A 151 -16.31 -3.98 -12.33
C ASN A 151 -15.82 -5.18 -13.14
N SER A 152 -15.01 -4.95 -14.17
CA SER A 152 -14.38 -6.03 -14.94
C SER A 152 -13.46 -6.88 -14.06
N TYR A 153 -12.69 -6.26 -13.15
CA TYR A 153 -11.83 -6.96 -12.20
C TYR A 153 -12.60 -7.64 -11.06
N TYR A 154 -13.71 -7.07 -10.58
CA TYR A 154 -14.62 -7.79 -9.67
C TYR A 154 -15.18 -9.05 -10.32
N TYR A 155 -15.61 -8.95 -11.58
CA TYR A 155 -16.07 -10.10 -12.35
C TYR A 155 -14.95 -11.13 -12.54
N LEU A 156 -13.74 -10.69 -12.91
CA LEU A 156 -12.58 -11.57 -13.06
C LEU A 156 -12.25 -12.31 -11.76
N LEU A 157 -12.21 -11.61 -10.62
CA LEU A 157 -11.97 -12.23 -9.31
C LEU A 157 -13.02 -13.31 -9.03
N ARG A 158 -14.30 -13.00 -9.24
CA ARG A 158 -15.37 -13.97 -9.03
C ARG A 158 -15.20 -15.21 -9.91
N ARG A 159 -14.94 -15.04 -11.21
CA ARG A 159 -14.71 -16.16 -12.14
C ARG A 159 -13.48 -16.99 -11.78
N TYR A 160 -12.41 -16.32 -11.34
CA TYR A 160 -11.21 -16.99 -10.86
C TYR A 160 -11.53 -17.86 -9.64
N LEU A 161 -12.19 -17.30 -8.63
CA LEU A 161 -12.57 -18.03 -7.42
C LEU A 161 -13.51 -19.21 -7.70
N GLU A 162 -14.48 -19.04 -8.62
CA GLU A 162 -15.38 -20.12 -9.07
C GLU A 162 -14.63 -21.26 -9.78
N SER A 163 -13.43 -21.01 -10.31
CA SER A 163 -12.59 -22.03 -10.95
C SER A 163 -11.70 -22.81 -9.98
N VAL A 164 -11.38 -22.24 -8.82
CA VAL A 164 -10.46 -22.83 -7.82
C VAL A 164 -11.16 -23.28 -6.53
N TYR A 165 -12.35 -22.76 -6.22
CA TYR A 165 -13.14 -23.14 -5.05
C TYR A 165 -14.52 -23.69 -5.46
N PRO A 166 -14.98 -24.79 -4.84
CA PRO A 166 -16.27 -25.39 -5.18
C PRO A 166 -17.46 -24.60 -4.61
N GLY A 167 -18.53 -24.49 -5.41
CA GLY A 167 -19.87 -24.11 -4.95
C GLY A 167 -19.92 -22.82 -4.12
N CYS A 168 -20.46 -22.92 -2.91
CA CYS A 168 -20.67 -21.76 -2.02
C CYS A 168 -19.37 -21.18 -1.45
N GLU A 169 -18.25 -21.93 -1.46
CA GLU A 169 -16.96 -21.45 -0.94
C GLU A 169 -16.44 -20.28 -1.78
N ALA A 170 -16.52 -20.36 -3.12
CA ALA A 170 -16.11 -19.27 -4.01
C ALA A 170 -16.84 -17.96 -3.68
N ARG A 171 -18.15 -18.03 -3.46
CA ARG A 171 -18.97 -16.85 -3.11
C ARG A 171 -18.61 -16.29 -1.73
N SER A 172 -18.43 -17.16 -0.73
CA SER A 172 -18.03 -16.75 0.62
C SER A 172 -16.65 -16.09 0.61
N THR A 173 -15.69 -16.68 -0.10
CA THR A 173 -14.34 -16.13 -0.29
C THR A 173 -14.37 -14.77 -0.96
N PHE A 174 -15.15 -14.60 -2.04
CA PHE A 174 -15.31 -13.30 -2.69
C PHE A 174 -15.75 -12.21 -1.70
N LEU A 175 -16.79 -12.48 -0.90
CA LEU A 175 -17.30 -11.51 0.09
C LEU A 175 -16.25 -11.18 1.16
N LYS A 176 -15.50 -12.16 1.65
CA LYS A 176 -14.43 -11.94 2.63
C LYS A 176 -13.27 -11.14 2.03
N LEU A 177 -12.91 -11.37 0.77
CA LEU A 177 -11.91 -10.54 0.08
C LEU A 177 -12.38 -9.10 -0.10
N MET A 178 -13.67 -8.87 -0.36
CA MET A 178 -14.23 -7.51 -0.39
C MET A 178 -14.19 -6.84 0.99
N GLN A 179 -14.42 -7.58 2.07
CA GLN A 179 -14.21 -7.08 3.43
C GLN A 179 -12.74 -6.70 3.66
N LYS A 180 -11.79 -7.51 3.14
CA LYS A 180 -10.36 -7.17 3.19
C LYS A 180 -10.02 -5.90 2.41
N VAL A 181 -10.68 -5.61 1.29
CA VAL A 181 -10.51 -4.32 0.59
C VAL A 181 -10.96 -3.15 1.48
N ASN A 182 -12.05 -3.30 2.25
CA ASN A 182 -12.50 -2.27 3.18
C ASN A 182 -11.54 -2.08 4.37
N GLU A 183 -11.03 -3.17 4.94
CA GLU A 183 -10.00 -3.11 5.99
C GLU A 183 -8.71 -2.44 5.48
N LEU A 184 -8.32 -2.76 4.24
CA LEU A 184 -7.17 -2.15 3.56
C LEU A 184 -7.31 -0.64 3.42
N ARG A 185 -8.51 -0.14 3.09
CA ARG A 185 -8.78 1.31 3.01
C ARG A 185 -8.51 2.01 4.34
N ARG A 186 -8.90 1.41 5.48
CA ARG A 186 -8.62 1.96 6.83
C ARG A 186 -7.14 1.90 7.17
N LEU A 187 -6.48 0.78 6.88
CA LEU A 187 -5.04 0.64 7.11
C LEU A 187 -4.25 1.64 6.24
N ASN A 188 -4.72 1.92 5.02
CA ASN A 188 -4.10 2.90 4.13
C ASN A 188 -4.07 4.30 4.74
N GLU A 189 -5.15 4.74 5.40
CA GLU A 189 -5.20 6.05 6.08
C GLU A 189 -4.13 6.15 7.19
N VAL A 190 -4.00 5.09 8.00
CA VAL A 190 -3.00 5.00 9.06
C VAL A 190 -1.58 5.04 8.49
N ILE A 191 -1.33 4.29 7.41
CA ILE A 191 -0.02 4.23 6.75
C ILE A 191 0.32 5.56 6.06
N ILE A 192 -0.65 6.24 5.44
CA ILE A 192 -0.47 7.59 4.87
C ILE A 192 -0.06 8.58 5.97
N GLY A 193 -0.63 8.47 7.17
CA GLY A 193 -0.23 9.28 8.33
C GLY A 193 1.28 9.23 8.60
N VAL A 194 1.89 8.04 8.47
CA VAL A 194 3.36 7.88 8.62
C VAL A 194 4.11 8.74 7.61
N TYR A 195 3.71 8.72 6.33
CA TYR A 195 4.37 9.54 5.30
C TYR A 195 4.21 11.04 5.51
N LEU A 196 3.12 11.48 6.14
CA LEU A 196 2.89 12.90 6.43
C LEU A 196 3.61 13.38 7.69
N ASP A 197 3.97 12.47 8.59
CA ASP A 197 4.71 12.76 9.83
C ASP A 197 6.22 12.86 9.64
N VAL A 198 6.76 12.45 8.49
CA VAL A 198 8.20 12.48 8.20
C VAL A 198 8.64 13.79 7.56
N ASN A 199 9.89 14.20 7.77
CA ASN A 199 10.44 15.41 7.16
C ASN A 199 10.52 15.25 5.62
N PRO A 200 9.75 16.02 4.83
CA PRO A 200 9.74 15.89 3.37
C PRO A 200 11.12 16.04 2.73
N GLN A 201 12.01 16.86 3.29
CA GLN A 201 13.36 17.10 2.74
C GLN A 201 14.24 15.83 2.76
N GLN A 202 13.90 14.85 3.60
CA GLN A 202 14.63 13.59 3.75
C GLN A 202 13.95 12.42 3.01
N VAL A 203 12.85 12.70 2.31
CA VAL A 203 12.02 11.70 1.63
C VAL A 203 12.29 11.70 0.12
N GLU A 204 12.36 10.49 -0.46
CA GLU A 204 12.52 10.26 -1.89
C GLU A 204 11.56 11.12 -2.73
N PRO A 205 12.02 11.79 -3.82
CA PRO A 205 11.19 12.69 -4.62
C PRO A 205 9.88 12.07 -5.13
N LEU A 206 9.92 10.78 -5.49
CA LEU A 206 8.73 10.05 -5.93
C LEU A 206 7.65 9.99 -4.85
N LEU A 207 8.03 9.75 -3.60
CA LEU A 207 7.09 9.67 -2.49
C LEU A 207 6.51 11.04 -2.18
N ARG A 208 7.31 12.10 -2.26
CA ARG A 208 6.83 13.47 -2.12
C ARG A 208 5.77 13.82 -3.17
N GLU A 209 5.98 13.40 -4.41
CA GLU A 209 4.99 13.59 -5.49
C GLU A 209 3.71 12.80 -5.24
N ILE A 210 3.83 11.52 -4.85
CA ILE A 210 2.70 10.64 -4.60
C ILE A 210 1.82 11.13 -3.44
N PHE A 211 2.45 11.57 -2.35
CA PHE A 211 1.77 12.00 -1.13
C PHE A 211 1.55 13.51 -1.03
N ASP A 212 1.81 14.26 -2.10
CA ASP A 212 1.65 15.72 -2.15
C ASP A 212 2.39 16.46 -1.01
N MET A 213 3.57 15.98 -0.62
CA MET A 213 4.36 16.57 0.48
C MET A 213 4.95 17.91 0.05
N LYS A 214 4.67 18.96 0.81
CA LYS A 214 5.22 20.29 0.57
C LYS A 214 6.52 20.48 1.35
N ASN A 215 7.54 21.02 0.69
CA ASN A 215 8.71 21.55 1.40
C ASN A 215 8.24 22.84 2.10
N HIS A 216 8.22 22.84 3.43
CA HIS A 216 8.10 24.06 4.22
C HIS A 216 9.45 24.79 4.26
#